data_AF-A0A842QH84-F1
#
_entry.id   AF-A0A842QH84-F1
#
_cell.length_a   1.000
_cell.length_b   1.000
_cell.length_c   1.000
_cell.angle_alpha   90.00
_cell.angle_beta   90.00
_cell.angle_gamma   90.00
#
_symmetry.space_group_name_H-M   'P 1'
#
loop_
_entity.id
_entity.type
_entity.pdbx_description
1 polymer ?
#
loop_
_entity_poly.entity_id
_entity_poly.type
_entity_poly.pdbx_seq_one_letter_code
_entity_poly.pdbx_strand_id
1 'polypeptide(L)'
;MMKLDGVIVDARVVELALAYLASPRESVLSELASSPGAIKTHVHARRFGNTDDSALDFWKSILDDASRDQPGCEERIQSNLAYLESHESTVLSAIREIEEYLPVNYKFQTRLNLILGYDIGIVSQGEAMLNIAHSHFSHDRRELVYLIMHELHHVAYTDYHPIYSLDELETTDDFVRIIRYSTHLEGLGVYAPLNRRIEENGLGHEDYQFLLDSHECSSRVEKYFEIFEELNREDNRELKDSDFEIMDQMSGKGSRLWYVTGAHMCKVIDEEIGRKALTNTIIDGPDSFFETYRTTRDRH
;
A
#
# COMPACT_ATOMS: atom_id res chain seq x y z
N MET A 1 9.43 -8.51 -19.31
CA MET A 1 7.98 -8.22 -19.14
C MET A 1 7.25 -9.54 -18.94
N MET A 2 6.74 -9.77 -17.74
CA MET A 2 5.99 -10.96 -17.35
C MET A 2 4.49 -10.62 -17.37
N LYS A 3 3.65 -11.52 -17.87
CA LYS A 3 2.19 -11.33 -17.91
C LYS A 3 1.52 -12.37 -17.04
N LEU A 4 0.82 -11.92 -16.00
CA LEU A 4 0.18 -12.76 -14.98
C LEU A 4 -1.30 -12.41 -14.91
N ASP A 5 -2.20 -13.24 -15.43
CA ASP A 5 -3.67 -13.12 -15.27
C ASP A 5 -4.22 -11.67 -15.24
N GLY A 6 -3.91 -10.86 -16.27
CA GLY A 6 -4.39 -9.48 -16.38
C GLY A 6 -3.52 -8.41 -15.71
N VAL A 7 -2.47 -8.81 -15.00
CA VAL A 7 -1.39 -7.97 -14.46
C VAL A 7 -0.15 -8.06 -15.36
N ILE A 8 0.41 -6.92 -15.76
CA ILE A 8 1.68 -6.84 -16.48
C ILE A 8 2.76 -6.38 -15.53
N VAL A 9 3.81 -7.20 -15.31
CA VAL A 9 4.98 -6.78 -14.53
C VAL A 9 5.98 -6.10 -15.44
N ASP A 10 6.24 -4.83 -15.14
CA ASP A 10 7.10 -3.92 -15.91
C ASP A 10 8.33 -3.53 -15.08
N ALA A 11 9.52 -3.88 -15.55
CA ALA A 11 10.79 -3.59 -14.89
C ALA A 11 11.55 -2.40 -15.52
N ARG A 12 10.92 -1.66 -16.43
CA ARG A 12 11.62 -0.65 -17.25
C ARG A 12 12.31 0.43 -16.42
N VAL A 13 11.68 0.90 -15.35
CA VAL A 13 12.26 1.91 -14.44
C VAL A 13 13.55 1.38 -13.82
N VAL A 14 13.52 0.14 -13.31
CA VAL A 14 14.68 -0.53 -12.72
C VAL A 14 15.80 -0.75 -13.74
N GLU A 15 15.48 -1.21 -14.95
CA GLU A 15 16.47 -1.41 -16.01
C GLU A 15 17.22 -0.12 -16.34
N LEU A 16 16.48 0.99 -16.50
CA LEU A 16 17.05 2.29 -16.78
C LEU A 16 17.87 2.83 -15.59
N ALA A 17 17.43 2.56 -14.37
CA ALA A 17 18.12 2.98 -13.17
C ALA A 17 19.45 2.25 -12.99
N LEU A 18 19.48 0.92 -13.18
CA LEU A 18 20.72 0.14 -13.18
C LEU A 18 21.67 0.65 -14.28
N ALA A 19 21.16 0.96 -15.48
CA ALA A 19 21.96 1.52 -16.55
C ALA A 19 22.55 2.90 -16.19
N TYR A 20 21.79 3.75 -15.48
CA TYR A 20 22.28 5.04 -14.99
C TYR A 20 23.32 4.86 -13.87
N LEU A 21 23.07 3.98 -12.91
CA LEU A 21 23.97 3.68 -11.79
C LEU A 21 25.31 3.10 -12.25
N ALA A 22 25.32 2.29 -13.32
CA ALA A 22 26.54 1.75 -13.91
C ALA A 22 27.31 2.80 -14.74
N SER A 23 26.60 3.73 -15.40
CA SER A 23 27.19 4.78 -16.23
C SER A 23 26.28 6.01 -16.30
N PRO A 24 26.46 6.99 -15.38
CA PRO A 24 25.59 8.15 -15.28
C PRO A 24 25.60 8.97 -16.56
N ARG A 25 24.44 9.03 -17.23
CA ARG A 25 24.23 9.78 -18.47
C ARG A 25 22.90 10.49 -18.42
N GLU A 26 22.89 11.79 -18.74
CA GLU A 26 21.69 12.62 -18.74
C GLU A 26 20.59 12.08 -19.67
N SER A 27 20.97 11.45 -20.79
CA SER A 27 20.03 10.80 -21.70
C SER A 27 19.30 9.62 -21.06
N VAL A 28 19.98 8.83 -20.22
CA VAL A 28 19.37 7.69 -19.51
C VAL A 28 18.46 8.18 -18.39
N LEU A 29 18.88 9.22 -17.66
CA LEU A 29 18.06 9.87 -16.64
C LEU A 29 16.77 10.46 -17.25
N SER A 30 16.88 11.14 -18.39
CA SER A 30 15.73 11.71 -19.10
C SER A 30 14.76 10.63 -19.58
N GLU A 31 15.28 9.51 -20.08
CA GLU A 31 14.48 8.36 -20.49
C GLU A 31 13.77 7.70 -19.29
N LEU A 32 14.48 7.55 -18.17
CA LEU A 32 13.92 7.04 -16.92
C LEU A 32 12.78 7.92 -16.44
N ALA A 33 13.02 9.22 -16.27
CA ALA A 33 12.04 10.17 -15.76
C ALA A 33 10.78 10.28 -16.65
N SER A 34 10.90 9.92 -17.93
CA SER A 34 9.80 9.92 -18.90
C SER A 34 9.09 8.56 -19.04
N SER A 35 9.56 7.52 -18.34
CA SER A 35 8.92 6.20 -18.41
C SER A 35 7.59 6.18 -17.64
N PRO A 36 6.60 5.36 -18.03
CA PRO A 36 5.27 5.38 -17.42
C PRO A 36 5.27 5.17 -15.90
N GLY A 37 5.98 4.15 -15.41
CA GLY A 37 6.11 3.89 -13.97
C GLY A 37 6.76 5.06 -13.23
N ALA A 38 7.79 5.68 -13.83
CA ALA A 38 8.50 6.80 -13.23
C ALA A 38 7.64 8.07 -13.11
N ILE A 39 6.84 8.36 -14.15
CA ILE A 39 5.87 9.46 -14.14
C ILE A 39 4.83 9.23 -13.05
N LYS A 40 4.29 7.99 -12.93
CA LYS A 40 3.24 7.67 -11.96
C LYS A 40 3.72 7.74 -10.51
N THR A 41 4.96 7.31 -10.23
CA THR A 41 5.61 7.52 -8.92
C THR A 41 5.76 9.01 -8.61
N HIS A 42 6.22 9.82 -9.57
CA HIS A 42 6.36 11.27 -9.35
C HIS A 42 5.01 11.96 -9.12
N VAL A 43 3.97 11.58 -9.88
CA VAL A 43 2.59 12.06 -9.67
C VAL A 43 2.09 11.71 -8.27
N HIS A 44 2.36 10.50 -7.79
CA HIS A 44 2.03 10.10 -6.42
C HIS A 44 2.78 10.96 -5.39
N ALA A 45 4.10 11.10 -5.56
CA ALA A 45 4.93 11.91 -4.68
C ALA A 45 4.44 13.36 -4.58
N ARG A 46 4.05 13.97 -5.70
CA ARG A 46 3.47 15.33 -5.69
C ARG A 46 2.11 15.38 -5.02
N ARG A 47 1.22 14.40 -5.27
CA ARG A 47 -0.14 14.34 -4.71
C ARG A 47 -0.15 14.33 -3.17
N PHE A 48 0.88 13.76 -2.58
CA PHE A 48 1.05 13.63 -1.14
C PHE A 48 2.10 14.58 -0.57
N GLY A 49 2.51 15.63 -1.31
CA GLY A 49 3.44 16.64 -0.82
C GLY A 49 4.86 16.13 -0.53
N ASN A 50 5.24 14.96 -1.03
CA ASN A 50 6.57 14.38 -0.81
C ASN A 50 7.64 14.98 -1.72
N THR A 51 7.26 15.76 -2.73
CA THR A 51 8.20 16.49 -3.60
C THR A 51 7.50 17.64 -4.34
N ASP A 52 8.22 18.74 -4.52
CA ASP A 52 7.89 19.82 -5.46
C ASP A 52 8.82 19.85 -6.67
N ASP A 53 9.77 18.90 -6.74
CA ASP A 53 10.79 18.86 -7.76
C ASP A 53 10.21 18.53 -9.14
N SER A 54 10.95 18.92 -10.18
CA SER A 54 10.71 18.39 -11.52
C SER A 54 10.89 16.86 -11.50
N ALA A 55 10.22 16.14 -12.40
CA ALA A 55 10.37 14.69 -12.49
C ALA A 55 11.85 14.27 -12.69
N LEU A 56 12.62 15.07 -13.44
CA LEU A 56 14.03 14.81 -13.67
C LEU A 56 14.85 14.94 -12.37
N ASP A 57 14.63 16.00 -11.60
CA ASP A 57 15.36 16.27 -10.36
C ASP A 57 14.97 15.29 -9.25
N PHE A 58 13.68 14.94 -9.16
CA PHE A 58 13.16 13.90 -8.26
C PHE A 58 13.88 12.56 -8.48
N TRP A 59 13.92 12.09 -9.74
CA TRP A 59 14.57 10.82 -10.07
C TRP A 59 16.09 10.89 -9.92
N LYS A 60 16.69 12.04 -10.22
CA LYS A 60 18.12 12.26 -9.98
C LYS A 60 18.45 12.12 -8.48
N SER A 61 17.66 12.74 -7.61
CA SER A 61 17.85 12.62 -6.15
C SER A 61 17.74 11.17 -5.68
N ILE A 62 16.74 10.41 -6.17
CA ILE A 62 16.60 8.98 -5.85
C ILE A 62 17.84 8.18 -6.28
N LEU A 63 18.35 8.44 -7.49
CA LEU A 63 19.51 7.73 -8.02
C LEU A 63 20.81 8.13 -7.33
N ASP A 64 20.96 9.40 -6.96
CA ASP A 64 22.09 9.90 -6.18
C ASP A 64 22.11 9.21 -4.80
N ASP A 65 20.94 9.07 -4.16
CA ASP A 65 20.80 8.33 -2.89
C ASP A 65 21.13 6.85 -3.05
N ALA A 66 20.61 6.19 -4.10
CA ALA A 66 20.92 4.80 -4.41
C ALA A 66 22.41 4.58 -4.71
N SER A 67 23.09 5.55 -5.32
CA SER A 67 24.53 5.48 -5.62
C SER A 67 25.39 5.49 -4.36
N ARG A 68 24.93 6.16 -3.28
CA ARG A 68 25.64 6.19 -1.98
C ARG A 68 25.61 4.85 -1.25
N ASP A 69 24.66 3.98 -1.58
CA ASP A 69 24.51 2.62 -1.04
C ASP A 69 25.03 1.54 -2.02
N GLN A 70 25.93 1.89 -2.93
CA GLN A 70 26.58 0.89 -3.79
C GLN A 70 27.68 0.09 -3.05
N PRO A 71 27.80 -1.23 -3.32
CA PRO A 71 27.03 -2.03 -4.28
C PRO A 71 25.68 -2.56 -3.74
N GLY A 72 25.36 -2.32 -2.47
CA GLY A 72 24.20 -2.92 -1.79
C GLY A 72 22.85 -2.70 -2.50
N CYS A 73 22.60 -1.51 -3.05
CA CYS A 73 21.36 -1.25 -3.79
C CYS A 73 21.23 -2.12 -5.05
N GLU A 74 22.29 -2.25 -5.84
CA GLU A 74 22.31 -3.08 -7.05
C GLU A 74 22.13 -4.56 -6.72
N GLU A 75 22.83 -5.06 -5.70
CA GLU A 75 22.71 -6.45 -5.25
C GLU A 75 21.28 -6.79 -4.79
N ARG A 76 20.62 -5.88 -4.05
CA ARG A 76 19.23 -6.05 -3.63
C ARG A 76 18.29 -6.12 -4.82
N ILE A 77 18.41 -5.19 -5.77
CA ILE A 77 17.60 -5.17 -6.99
C ILE A 77 17.75 -6.48 -7.76
N GLN A 78 18.99 -6.89 -8.07
CA GLN A 78 19.26 -8.11 -8.84
C GLN A 78 18.73 -9.35 -8.11
N SER A 79 18.94 -9.43 -6.80
CA SER A 79 18.48 -10.56 -6.00
C SER A 79 16.95 -10.65 -5.94
N ASN A 80 16.26 -9.52 -5.84
CA ASN A 80 14.80 -9.47 -5.79
C ASN A 80 14.17 -9.76 -7.16
N LEU A 81 14.77 -9.29 -8.25
CA LEU A 81 14.36 -9.68 -9.61
C LEU A 81 14.50 -11.20 -9.81
N ALA A 82 15.66 -11.77 -9.47
CA ALA A 82 15.91 -13.20 -9.58
C ALA A 82 14.92 -14.03 -8.73
N TYR A 83 14.54 -13.51 -7.55
CA TYR A 83 13.52 -14.14 -6.72
C TYR A 83 12.15 -14.15 -7.41
N LEU A 84 11.68 -13.02 -7.92
CA LEU A 84 10.40 -12.93 -8.63
C LEU A 84 10.37 -13.83 -9.87
N GLU A 85 11.45 -13.88 -10.64
CA GLU A 85 11.57 -14.76 -11.82
C GLU A 85 11.55 -16.25 -11.43
N SER A 86 12.31 -16.64 -10.41
CA SER A 86 12.36 -18.04 -9.96
C SER A 86 11.09 -18.49 -9.23
N HIS A 87 10.25 -17.56 -8.78
CA HIS A 87 9.01 -17.81 -8.04
C HIS A 87 7.78 -17.29 -8.80
N GLU A 88 7.84 -17.20 -10.13
CA GLU A 88 6.73 -16.72 -10.98
C GLU A 88 5.40 -17.43 -10.66
N SER A 89 5.41 -18.75 -10.45
CA SER A 89 4.21 -19.52 -10.09
C SER A 89 3.63 -19.12 -8.75
N THR A 90 4.48 -18.78 -7.77
CA THR A 90 4.06 -18.33 -6.44
C THR A 90 3.42 -16.94 -6.53
N VAL A 91 3.99 -16.06 -7.34
CA VAL A 91 3.43 -14.72 -7.62
C VAL A 91 2.07 -14.86 -8.31
N LEU A 92 1.97 -15.71 -9.34
CA LEU A 92 0.72 -15.96 -10.05
C LEU A 92 -0.37 -16.50 -9.14
N SER A 93 -0.03 -17.46 -8.27
CA SER A 93 -0.96 -17.98 -7.25
C SER A 93 -1.41 -16.87 -6.29
N ALA A 94 -0.49 -15.98 -5.90
CA ALA A 94 -0.81 -14.85 -5.02
C ALA A 94 -1.86 -13.94 -5.65
N ILE A 95 -1.66 -13.59 -6.92
CA ILE A 95 -2.57 -12.73 -7.67
C ILE A 95 -3.96 -13.35 -7.76
N ARG A 96 -4.04 -14.67 -7.97
CA ARG A 96 -5.32 -15.40 -7.98
C ARG A 96 -6.00 -15.40 -6.62
N GLU A 97 -5.24 -15.58 -5.55
CA GLU A 97 -5.77 -15.55 -4.18
C GLU A 97 -6.36 -14.20 -3.82
N ILE A 98 -5.76 -13.09 -4.27
CA ILE A 98 -6.32 -11.74 -4.04
C ILE A 98 -7.71 -11.62 -4.66
N GLU A 99 -8.00 -12.28 -5.80
CA GLU A 99 -9.33 -12.19 -6.43
C GLU A 99 -10.46 -12.66 -5.49
N GLU A 100 -10.16 -13.51 -4.49
CA GLU A 100 -11.12 -13.93 -3.47
C GLU A 100 -11.48 -12.82 -2.46
N TYR A 101 -10.66 -11.77 -2.38
CA TYR A 101 -10.83 -10.59 -1.53
C TYR A 101 -11.29 -9.36 -2.30
N LEU A 102 -11.76 -9.54 -3.54
CA LEU A 102 -12.26 -8.48 -4.42
C LEU A 102 -13.74 -8.65 -4.75
N PRO A 103 -14.40 -7.59 -5.26
CA PRO A 103 -15.77 -7.69 -5.72
C PRO A 103 -15.97 -8.79 -6.77
N VAL A 104 -17.15 -9.40 -6.77
CA VAL A 104 -17.47 -10.51 -7.69
C VAL A 104 -17.29 -10.06 -9.15
N ASN A 105 -16.54 -10.84 -9.92
CA ASN A 105 -16.16 -10.57 -11.32
C ASN A 105 -15.15 -9.43 -11.53
N TYR A 106 -14.54 -8.90 -10.48
CA TYR A 106 -13.40 -8.00 -10.67
C TYR A 106 -12.29 -8.74 -11.44
N LYS A 107 -11.68 -8.05 -12.41
CA LYS A 107 -10.60 -8.59 -13.22
C LYS A 107 -9.52 -7.54 -13.39
N PHE A 108 -8.31 -7.91 -12.98
CA PHE A 108 -7.15 -7.05 -13.16
C PHE A 108 -6.91 -6.74 -14.64
N GLN A 109 -6.72 -5.46 -14.93
CA GLN A 109 -6.21 -4.94 -16.21
C GLN A 109 -5.18 -3.86 -15.91
N THR A 110 -4.18 -4.21 -15.12
CA THR A 110 -3.24 -3.26 -14.52
C THR A 110 -1.78 -3.61 -14.79
N ARG A 111 -0.88 -2.71 -14.39
CA ARG A 111 0.55 -2.93 -14.37
C ARG A 111 1.07 -2.89 -12.94
N LEU A 112 1.99 -3.79 -12.66
CA LEU A 112 2.89 -3.72 -11.52
C LEU A 112 4.24 -3.20 -12.02
N ASN A 113 4.53 -1.93 -11.75
CA ASN A 113 5.79 -1.30 -12.11
C ASN A 113 6.81 -1.55 -11.01
N LEU A 114 7.91 -2.24 -11.32
CA LEU A 114 9.04 -2.35 -10.40
C LEU A 114 9.83 -1.03 -10.47
N ILE A 115 10.04 -0.42 -9.31
CA ILE A 115 10.75 0.86 -9.15
C ILE A 115 11.89 0.71 -8.12
N LEU A 116 12.60 1.81 -7.85
CA LEU A 116 13.52 1.94 -6.73
C LEU A 116 13.30 3.25 -5.97
N GLY A 117 13.58 3.25 -4.68
CA GLY A 117 13.48 4.43 -3.81
C GLY A 117 12.04 4.90 -3.56
N TYR A 118 11.93 6.11 -3.00
CA TYR A 118 10.67 6.77 -2.61
C TYR A 118 9.91 6.08 -1.46
N ASP A 119 9.10 5.06 -1.76
CA ASP A 119 8.28 4.33 -0.78
C ASP A 119 8.42 2.82 -1.04
N ILE A 120 7.97 1.94 -0.15
CA ILE A 120 8.05 0.48 -0.33
C ILE A 120 7.08 -0.02 -1.41
N GLY A 121 5.87 0.54 -1.44
CA GLY A 121 4.80 0.21 -2.37
C GLY A 121 3.77 1.34 -2.40
N ILE A 122 3.22 1.62 -3.57
CA ILE A 122 2.22 2.68 -3.78
C ILE A 122 1.28 2.32 -4.94
N VAL A 123 0.12 2.96 -4.99
CA VAL A 123 -0.80 2.93 -6.13
C VAL A 123 -1.01 4.32 -6.70
N SER A 124 -0.95 4.44 -8.02
CA SER A 124 -1.14 5.70 -8.73
C SER A 124 -1.76 5.45 -10.09
N GLN A 125 -2.87 6.14 -10.36
CA GLN A 125 -3.56 6.09 -11.65
C GLN A 125 -3.83 4.65 -12.14
N GLY A 126 -4.41 3.83 -11.25
CA GLY A 126 -4.82 2.45 -11.53
C GLY A 126 -3.67 1.46 -11.73
N GLU A 127 -2.44 1.82 -11.35
CA GLU A 127 -1.27 0.93 -11.38
C GLU A 127 -0.57 0.88 -10.03
N ALA A 128 0.02 -0.27 -9.75
CA ALA A 128 0.86 -0.48 -8.58
C ALA A 128 2.33 -0.19 -8.92
N MET A 129 3.06 0.38 -7.99
CA MET A 129 4.53 0.46 -8.04
C MET A 129 5.11 -0.23 -6.80
N LEU A 130 6.15 -1.02 -6.99
CA LEU A 130 6.85 -1.74 -5.92
C LEU A 130 8.33 -1.42 -5.94
N ASN A 131 8.87 -0.88 -4.86
CA ASN A 131 10.28 -0.53 -4.73
C ASN A 131 11.11 -1.76 -4.38
N ILE A 132 11.55 -2.47 -5.40
CA ILE A 132 12.34 -3.70 -5.24
C ILE A 132 13.75 -3.46 -4.68
N ALA A 133 14.19 -2.21 -4.50
CA ALA A 133 15.45 -1.87 -3.85
C ALA A 133 15.31 -1.71 -2.33
N HIS A 134 14.08 -1.74 -1.78
CA HIS A 134 13.82 -1.49 -0.37
C HIS A 134 14.48 -2.54 0.54
N SER A 135 15.08 -2.10 1.64
CA SER A 135 15.87 -2.95 2.55
C SER A 135 15.02 -3.99 3.28
N HIS A 136 13.71 -3.75 3.41
CA HIS A 136 12.75 -4.70 3.99
C HIS A 136 12.86 -6.11 3.37
N PHE A 137 12.99 -6.17 2.05
CA PHE A 137 13.04 -7.44 1.29
C PHE A 137 14.35 -8.22 1.48
N SER A 138 15.37 -7.63 2.10
CA SER A 138 16.65 -8.32 2.35
C SER A 138 16.54 -9.33 3.50
N HIS A 139 15.61 -9.12 4.43
CA HIS A 139 15.41 -9.99 5.57
C HIS A 139 14.55 -11.21 5.19
N ASP A 140 13.47 -10.95 4.44
CA ASP A 140 12.58 -11.99 3.91
C ASP A 140 12.07 -11.57 2.53
N ARG A 141 12.45 -12.30 1.48
CA ARG A 141 12.06 -11.98 0.10
C ARG A 141 10.60 -12.32 -0.20
N ARG A 142 9.95 -13.15 0.63
CA ARG A 142 8.52 -13.45 0.49
C ARG A 142 7.66 -12.20 0.67
N GLU A 143 8.18 -11.21 1.40
CA GLU A 143 7.57 -9.87 1.51
C GLU A 143 7.33 -9.21 0.16
N LEU A 144 8.11 -9.52 -0.89
CA LEU A 144 7.81 -9.05 -2.25
C LEU A 144 6.44 -9.56 -2.71
N VAL A 145 6.15 -10.84 -2.50
CA VAL A 145 4.87 -11.45 -2.91
C VAL A 145 3.72 -10.86 -2.10
N TYR A 146 3.91 -10.70 -0.79
CA TYR A 146 2.87 -10.13 0.07
C TYR A 146 2.59 -8.66 -0.22
N LEU A 147 3.61 -7.86 -0.53
CA LEU A 147 3.42 -6.47 -0.92
C LEU A 147 2.80 -6.35 -2.32
N ILE A 148 3.12 -7.26 -3.25
CA ILE A 148 2.38 -7.35 -4.52
C ILE A 148 0.89 -7.57 -4.24
N MET A 149 0.56 -8.44 -3.28
CA MET A 149 -0.84 -8.67 -2.90
C MET A 149 -1.51 -7.41 -2.35
N HIS A 150 -0.81 -6.72 -1.46
CA HIS A 150 -1.24 -5.47 -0.85
C HIS A 150 -1.51 -4.38 -1.90
N GLU A 151 -0.53 -4.07 -2.75
CA GLU A 151 -0.66 -2.99 -3.73
C GLU A 151 -1.67 -3.30 -4.84
N LEU A 152 -1.79 -4.56 -5.26
CA LEU A 152 -2.82 -4.93 -6.23
C LEU A 152 -4.23 -4.85 -5.62
N HIS A 153 -4.38 -5.11 -4.32
CA HIS A 153 -5.65 -4.85 -3.64
C HIS A 153 -6.00 -3.36 -3.70
N HIS A 154 -5.04 -2.49 -3.40
CA HIS A 154 -5.20 -1.04 -3.51
C HIS A 154 -5.60 -0.60 -4.93
N VAL A 155 -5.00 -1.19 -5.99
CA VAL A 155 -5.44 -0.92 -7.37
C VAL A 155 -6.93 -1.18 -7.53
N ALA A 156 -7.39 -2.36 -7.12
CA ALA A 156 -8.79 -2.75 -7.26
C ALA A 156 -9.74 -1.87 -6.44
N TYR A 157 -9.31 -1.46 -5.25
CA TYR A 157 -10.06 -0.52 -4.43
C TYR A 157 -10.22 0.83 -5.13
N THR A 158 -9.15 1.34 -5.74
CA THR A 158 -9.12 2.68 -6.34
C THR A 158 -9.92 2.81 -7.64
N ASP A 159 -10.31 1.69 -8.24
CA ASP A 159 -11.27 1.66 -9.36
C ASP A 159 -12.69 2.07 -8.92
N TYR A 160 -13.03 1.92 -7.64
CA TYR A 160 -14.32 2.32 -7.07
C TYR A 160 -14.21 3.64 -6.29
N HIS A 161 -13.09 3.86 -5.60
CA HIS A 161 -12.88 5.02 -4.74
C HIS A 161 -11.56 5.71 -5.10
N PRO A 162 -11.58 6.82 -5.86
CA PRO A 162 -10.37 7.53 -6.22
C PRO A 162 -9.52 7.94 -5.01
N ILE A 163 -8.20 7.81 -5.15
CA ILE A 163 -7.24 8.24 -4.12
C ILE A 163 -7.35 9.74 -3.89
N TYR A 164 -7.53 10.12 -2.62
CA TYR A 164 -7.55 11.51 -2.16
C TYR A 164 -6.20 12.23 -2.35
N SER A 165 -6.20 13.55 -2.22
CA SER A 165 -4.98 14.36 -2.12
C SER A 165 -4.91 15.04 -0.75
N LEU A 166 -3.69 15.30 -0.26
CA LEU A 166 -3.53 16.09 0.97
C LEU A 166 -4.04 17.53 0.81
N ASP A 167 -4.09 18.04 -0.42
CA ASP A 167 -4.66 19.36 -0.72
C ASP A 167 -6.19 19.40 -0.48
N GLU A 168 -6.85 18.25 -0.35
CA GLU A 168 -8.28 18.13 -0.06
C GLU A 168 -8.60 18.13 1.45
N LEU A 169 -7.58 18.22 2.31
CA LEU A 169 -7.72 18.25 3.76
C LEU A 169 -7.82 19.69 4.28
N GLU A 170 -9.03 20.23 4.30
CA GLU A 170 -9.28 21.57 4.85
C GLU A 170 -9.89 21.51 6.25
N THR A 171 -10.78 20.54 6.50
CA THR A 171 -11.57 20.50 7.74
C THR A 171 -11.49 19.16 8.50
N THR A 172 -11.95 19.16 9.76
CA THR A 172 -12.06 17.93 10.56
C THR A 172 -12.98 16.89 9.93
N ASP A 173 -14.05 17.31 9.25
CA ASP A 173 -14.90 16.38 8.47
C ASP A 173 -14.14 15.72 7.31
N ASP A 174 -13.29 16.48 6.59
CA ASP A 174 -12.42 15.92 5.55
C ASP A 174 -11.45 14.89 6.15
N PHE A 175 -10.93 15.19 7.34
CA PHE A 175 -9.98 14.32 8.01
C PHE A 175 -10.64 13.02 8.50
N VAL A 176 -11.84 13.10 9.07
CA VAL A 176 -12.65 11.92 9.43
C VAL A 176 -12.93 11.06 8.20
N ARG A 177 -13.28 11.68 7.06
CA ARG A 177 -13.48 10.97 5.79
C ARG A 177 -12.22 10.23 5.35
N ILE A 178 -11.05 10.86 5.46
CA ILE A 178 -9.77 10.24 5.09
C ILE A 178 -9.40 9.12 6.05
N ILE A 179 -9.60 9.27 7.35
CA ILE A 179 -9.38 8.19 8.32
C ILE A 179 -10.24 6.98 7.94
N ARG A 180 -11.53 7.17 7.61
CA ARG A 180 -12.38 6.05 7.15
C ARG A 180 -11.86 5.43 5.87
N TYR A 181 -11.54 6.26 4.87
CA TYR A 181 -11.04 5.82 3.58
C TYR A 181 -9.77 4.97 3.73
N SER A 182 -8.77 5.49 4.44
CA SER A 182 -7.49 4.83 4.62
C SER A 182 -7.60 3.60 5.52
N THR A 183 -8.45 3.61 6.54
CA THR A 183 -8.69 2.42 7.37
C THR A 183 -9.27 1.27 6.55
N HIS A 184 -10.20 1.59 5.64
CA HIS A 184 -10.78 0.59 4.75
C HIS A 184 -9.76 0.09 3.72
N LEU A 185 -9.10 1.00 3.00
CA LEU A 185 -8.06 0.69 2.01
C LEU A 185 -6.94 -0.16 2.62
N GLU A 186 -6.31 0.34 3.67
CA GLU A 186 -5.14 -0.29 4.28
C GLU A 186 -5.50 -1.56 5.05
N GLY A 187 -6.66 -1.57 5.69
CA GLY A 187 -7.19 -2.76 6.34
C GLY A 187 -7.36 -3.93 5.36
N LEU A 188 -7.94 -3.68 4.20
CA LEU A 188 -8.09 -4.67 3.14
C LEU A 188 -6.74 -5.12 2.58
N GLY A 189 -5.82 -4.19 2.33
CA GLY A 189 -4.47 -4.48 1.86
C GLY A 189 -3.66 -5.35 2.84
N VAL A 190 -3.83 -5.17 4.16
CA VAL A 190 -3.20 -6.01 5.19
C VAL A 190 -3.91 -7.35 5.35
N TYR A 191 -5.24 -7.36 5.23
CA TYR A 191 -6.04 -8.57 5.42
C TYR A 191 -5.91 -9.56 4.27
N ALA A 192 -5.88 -9.11 3.02
CA ALA A 192 -5.80 -9.97 1.84
C ALA A 192 -4.63 -10.98 1.85
N PRO A 193 -3.38 -10.61 2.20
CA PRO A 193 -2.27 -11.55 2.29
C PRO A 193 -2.22 -12.36 3.61
N LEU A 194 -3.10 -12.11 4.58
CA LEU A 194 -2.99 -12.66 5.95
C LEU A 194 -2.95 -14.20 5.97
N ASN A 195 -3.87 -14.86 5.27
CA ASN A 195 -3.95 -16.32 5.29
C ASN A 195 -2.67 -16.96 4.73
N ARG A 196 -2.18 -16.47 3.58
CA ARG A 196 -0.93 -16.94 2.99
C ARG A 196 0.25 -16.70 3.94
N ARG A 197 0.33 -15.51 4.56
CA ARG A 197 1.38 -15.20 5.54
C ARG A 197 1.36 -16.16 6.73
N ILE A 198 0.18 -16.55 7.22
CA ILE A 198 0.05 -17.55 8.29
C ILE A 198 0.57 -18.91 7.82
N GLU A 199 0.13 -19.37 6.63
CA GLU A 199 0.52 -20.67 6.07
C GLU A 199 2.03 -20.77 5.82
N GLU A 200 2.64 -19.69 5.35
CA GLU A 200 4.08 -19.62 5.07
C GLU A 200 4.90 -19.22 6.30
N ASN A 201 4.30 -18.88 7.44
CA ASN A 201 4.98 -18.28 8.59
C ASN A 201 5.77 -17.01 8.20
N GLY A 202 5.16 -16.14 7.39
CA GLY A 202 5.64 -14.84 6.95
C GLY A 202 5.10 -13.68 7.78
N LEU A 203 5.29 -13.76 9.11
CA LEU A 203 4.69 -12.84 10.10
C LEU A 203 5.70 -11.81 10.65
N GLY A 204 6.76 -11.52 9.88
CA GLY A 204 7.84 -10.63 10.31
C GLY A 204 7.47 -9.15 10.34
N HIS A 205 6.45 -8.74 9.56
CA HIS A 205 6.02 -7.35 9.47
C HIS A 205 5.13 -6.95 10.67
N GLU A 206 5.34 -5.73 11.20
CA GLU A 206 4.75 -5.27 12.47
C GLU A 206 3.21 -5.34 12.49
N ASP A 207 2.55 -4.98 11.38
CA ASP A 207 1.09 -5.07 11.26
C ASP A 207 0.54 -6.47 11.64
N TYR A 208 1.23 -7.54 11.24
CA TYR A 208 0.80 -8.91 11.51
C TYR A 208 1.17 -9.37 12.93
N GLN A 209 2.27 -8.84 13.47
CA GLN A 209 2.62 -9.06 14.87
C GLN A 209 1.56 -8.46 15.80
N PHE A 210 1.13 -7.23 15.51
CA PHE A 210 0.07 -6.57 16.27
C PHE A 210 -1.30 -7.22 16.05
N LEU A 211 -1.64 -7.58 14.81
CA LEU A 211 -2.95 -8.18 14.49
C LEU A 211 -3.15 -9.56 15.12
N LEU A 212 -2.09 -10.37 15.23
CA LEU A 212 -2.17 -11.74 15.75
C LEU A 212 -1.97 -11.82 17.27
N ASP A 213 -1.44 -10.78 17.91
CA ASP A 213 -1.44 -10.64 19.36
C ASP A 213 -2.76 -10.02 19.81
N SER A 214 -3.58 -10.78 20.53
CA SER A 214 -4.92 -10.33 20.93
C SER A 214 -4.90 -9.12 21.86
N HIS A 215 -3.88 -8.96 22.70
CA HIS A 215 -3.74 -7.81 23.59
C HIS A 215 -3.35 -6.56 22.79
N GLU A 216 -2.32 -6.67 21.94
CA GLU A 216 -1.84 -5.55 21.13
C GLU A 216 -2.87 -5.10 20.09
N CYS A 217 -3.59 -6.05 19.48
CA CYS A 217 -4.70 -5.76 18.56
C CYS A 217 -5.82 -5.01 19.29
N SER A 218 -6.28 -5.52 20.43
CA SER A 218 -7.38 -4.89 21.18
C SER A 218 -7.01 -3.47 21.63
N SER A 219 -5.80 -3.28 22.16
CA SER A 219 -5.32 -1.97 22.59
C SER A 219 -5.26 -0.95 21.45
N ARG A 220 -4.84 -1.36 20.24
CA ARG A 220 -4.81 -0.50 19.06
C ARG A 220 -6.19 -0.18 18.53
N VAL A 221 -7.09 -1.15 18.50
CA VAL A 221 -8.49 -0.94 18.09
C VAL A 221 -9.17 0.03 19.05
N GLU A 222 -8.99 -0.12 20.36
CA GLU A 222 -9.49 0.81 21.37
C GLU A 222 -8.95 2.22 21.15
N LYS A 223 -7.62 2.36 21.04
CA LYS A 223 -6.98 3.66 20.82
C LYS A 223 -7.41 4.32 19.50
N TYR A 224 -7.55 3.53 18.44
CA TYR A 224 -8.05 4.01 17.16
C TYR A 224 -9.46 4.62 17.31
N PHE A 225 -10.39 3.88 17.92
CA PHE A 225 -11.77 4.35 18.08
C PHE A 225 -11.88 5.51 19.08
N GLU A 226 -11.02 5.58 20.10
CA GLU A 226 -10.93 6.74 20.98
C GLU A 226 -10.63 8.03 20.18
N ILE A 227 -9.57 8.02 19.37
CA ILE A 227 -9.18 9.16 18.53
C ILE A 227 -10.26 9.46 17.48
N PHE A 228 -10.75 8.44 16.80
CA PHE A 228 -11.75 8.58 15.73
C PHE A 228 -13.06 9.18 16.25
N GLU A 229 -13.57 8.71 17.39
CA GLU A 229 -14.82 9.21 17.97
C GLU A 229 -14.65 10.56 18.68
N GLU A 230 -13.44 10.92 19.11
CA GLU A 230 -13.13 12.30 19.52
C GLU A 230 -13.28 13.26 18.34
N LEU A 231 -12.56 13.00 17.23
CA LEU A 231 -12.65 13.82 16.01
C LEU A 231 -14.07 13.90 15.46
N ASN A 232 -14.80 12.79 15.42
CA ASN A 232 -16.15 12.71 14.87
C ASN A 232 -17.22 13.40 15.75
N ARG A 233 -16.89 13.76 17.01
CA ARG A 233 -17.77 14.52 17.91
C ARG A 233 -17.46 16.02 17.93
N GLU A 234 -16.30 16.43 17.44
CA GLU A 234 -15.96 17.86 17.34
C GLU A 234 -16.85 18.57 16.31
N ASP A 235 -17.09 19.87 16.53
CA ASP A 235 -17.70 20.71 15.50
C ASP A 235 -16.76 20.78 14.29
N ASN A 236 -17.34 20.71 13.08
CA ASN A 236 -16.56 20.83 11.86
C ASN A 236 -15.81 22.17 11.82
N ARG A 237 -14.49 22.10 11.75
CA ARG A 237 -13.57 23.24 11.83
C ARG A 237 -12.39 23.04 10.89
N GLU A 238 -11.70 24.13 10.57
CA GLU A 238 -10.42 24.07 9.88
C GLU A 238 -9.40 23.23 10.66
N LEU A 239 -8.60 22.47 9.92
CA LEU A 239 -7.49 21.70 10.48
C LEU A 239 -6.39 22.61 11.00
N LYS A 240 -5.74 22.16 12.07
CA LYS A 240 -4.59 22.79 12.70
C LYS A 240 -3.39 21.86 12.54
N ASP A 241 -2.18 22.40 12.65
CA ASP A 241 -0.94 21.61 12.59
C ASP A 241 -0.95 20.41 13.56
N SER A 242 -1.54 20.57 14.75
CA SER A 242 -1.67 19.49 15.74
C SER A 242 -2.57 18.34 15.30
N ASP A 243 -3.53 18.57 14.39
CA ASP A 243 -4.38 17.50 13.87
C ASP A 243 -3.57 16.54 12.97
N PHE A 244 -2.49 17.01 12.33
CA PHE A 244 -1.61 16.16 11.53
C PHE A 244 -0.77 15.20 12.40
N GLU A 245 -0.59 15.45 13.69
CA GLU A 245 0.02 14.47 14.62
C GLU A 245 -0.84 13.20 14.75
N ILE A 246 -2.14 13.29 14.46
CA ILE A 246 -3.02 12.12 14.39
C ILE A 246 -2.67 11.27 13.17
N MET A 247 -2.29 11.86 12.03
CA MET A 247 -1.86 11.10 10.87
C MET A 247 -0.66 10.22 11.20
N ASP A 248 0.33 10.75 11.94
CA ASP A 248 1.48 9.98 12.38
C ASP A 248 1.08 8.80 13.27
N GLN A 249 0.07 8.97 14.13
CA GLN A 249 -0.45 7.86 14.92
C GLN A 249 -1.21 6.84 14.05
N MET A 250 -1.94 7.30 13.03
CA MET A 250 -2.72 6.43 12.15
C MET A 250 -1.83 5.58 11.23
N SER A 251 -0.81 6.17 10.62
CA SER A 251 -0.01 5.54 9.56
C SER A 251 1.42 5.19 9.98
N GLY A 252 1.95 5.85 11.01
CA GLY A 252 3.35 5.82 11.39
C GLY A 252 3.82 4.49 11.99
N LYS A 253 5.13 4.30 11.92
CA LYS A 253 5.83 3.12 12.44
C LYS A 253 5.58 2.94 13.94
N GLY A 254 5.28 1.71 14.36
CA GLY A 254 5.03 1.35 15.76
C GLY A 254 3.58 1.49 16.22
N SER A 255 2.79 2.42 15.65
CA SER A 255 1.36 2.55 15.97
C SER A 255 0.49 1.86 14.93
N ARG A 256 0.60 2.25 13.66
CA ARG A 256 -0.08 1.62 12.51
C ARG A 256 -1.60 1.45 12.72
N LEU A 257 -2.25 2.42 13.38
CA LEU A 257 -3.60 2.23 13.92
C LEU A 257 -4.63 1.90 12.84
N TRP A 258 -4.62 2.60 11.68
CA TRP A 258 -5.61 2.34 10.64
C TRP A 258 -5.35 1.01 9.88
N TYR A 259 -4.12 0.48 9.94
CA TYR A 259 -3.74 -0.77 9.28
C TYR A 259 -4.24 -1.94 10.12
N VAL A 260 -3.86 -1.95 11.40
CA VAL A 260 -4.22 -3.01 12.35
C VAL A 260 -5.72 -3.00 12.61
N THR A 261 -6.32 -1.83 12.84
CA THR A 261 -7.76 -1.72 13.09
C THR A 261 -8.57 -2.06 11.84
N GLY A 262 -8.16 -1.57 10.67
CA GLY A 262 -8.80 -1.91 9.41
C GLY A 262 -8.76 -3.43 9.13
N ALA A 263 -7.60 -4.08 9.34
CA ALA A 263 -7.46 -5.51 9.13
C ALA A 263 -8.27 -6.32 10.14
N HIS A 264 -8.34 -5.86 11.41
CA HIS A 264 -9.23 -6.43 12.42
C HIS A 264 -10.70 -6.32 12.00
N MET A 265 -11.14 -5.15 11.53
CA MET A 265 -12.51 -4.96 11.03
C MET A 265 -12.82 -5.88 9.85
N CYS A 266 -11.89 -6.01 8.89
CA CYS A 266 -12.01 -6.95 7.78
C CYS A 266 -12.22 -8.38 8.28
N LYS A 267 -11.37 -8.82 9.22
CA LYS A 267 -11.45 -10.15 9.83
C LYS A 267 -12.81 -10.40 10.48
N VAL A 268 -13.29 -9.47 11.30
CA VAL A 268 -14.59 -9.61 11.99
C VAL A 268 -15.76 -9.68 11.00
N ILE A 269 -15.79 -8.79 10.00
CA ILE A 269 -16.86 -8.81 8.98
C ILE A 269 -16.85 -10.14 8.22
N ASP A 270 -15.67 -10.61 7.84
CA ASP A 270 -15.50 -11.83 7.07
C ASP A 270 -15.86 -13.09 7.86
N GLU A 271 -15.45 -13.19 9.13
CA GLU A 271 -15.75 -14.34 9.99
C GLU A 271 -17.23 -14.38 10.40
N GLU A 272 -17.85 -13.23 10.67
CA GLU A 272 -19.21 -13.17 11.25
C GLU A 272 -20.34 -13.00 10.20
N ILE A 273 -20.06 -12.33 9.08
CA ILE A 273 -21.05 -12.08 8.00
C ILE A 273 -20.68 -12.82 6.72
N GLY A 274 -19.37 -12.96 6.45
CA GLY A 274 -18.84 -13.68 5.30
C GLY A 274 -18.16 -12.78 4.27
N ARG A 275 -17.17 -13.35 3.58
CA ARG A 275 -16.34 -12.73 2.53
C ARG A 275 -17.10 -11.84 1.56
N LYS A 276 -18.27 -12.28 1.10
CA LYS A 276 -19.08 -11.52 0.14
C LYS A 276 -19.56 -10.18 0.71
N ALA A 277 -19.86 -10.11 2.01
CA ALA A 277 -20.22 -8.86 2.65
C ALA A 277 -19.00 -7.93 2.72
N LEU A 278 -17.84 -8.45 3.13
CA LEU A 278 -16.58 -7.70 3.12
C LEU A 278 -16.25 -7.16 1.73
N THR A 279 -16.27 -7.99 0.69
CA THR A 279 -15.89 -7.52 -0.65
C THR A 279 -16.92 -6.57 -1.27
N ASN A 280 -18.18 -6.63 -0.86
CA ASN A 280 -19.18 -5.64 -1.26
C ASN A 280 -18.89 -4.25 -0.65
N THR A 281 -18.26 -4.16 0.52
CA THR A 281 -17.92 -2.84 1.08
C THR A 281 -16.94 -2.09 0.19
N ILE A 282 -16.11 -2.78 -0.61
CA ILE A 282 -15.25 -2.15 -1.63
C ILE A 282 -16.09 -1.41 -2.68
N ILE A 283 -17.27 -1.90 -3.05
CA ILE A 283 -18.15 -1.19 -3.98
C ILE A 283 -18.85 -0.04 -3.25
N ASP A 284 -19.41 -0.34 -2.07
CA ASP A 284 -20.29 0.58 -1.34
C ASP A 284 -19.54 1.70 -0.61
N GLY A 285 -18.25 1.51 -0.35
CA GLY A 285 -17.32 2.50 0.18
C GLY A 285 -17.05 2.42 1.70
N PRO A 286 -16.18 3.33 2.20
CA PRO A 286 -15.73 3.34 3.58
C PRO A 286 -16.85 3.40 4.61
N ASP A 287 -17.89 4.20 4.38
CA ASP A 287 -18.99 4.31 5.34
C ASP A 287 -19.72 2.96 5.51
N SER A 288 -19.94 2.24 4.41
CA SER A 288 -20.52 0.90 4.45
C SER A 288 -19.65 -0.09 5.21
N PHE A 289 -18.32 0.00 5.08
CA PHE A 289 -17.37 -0.81 5.84
C PHE A 289 -17.51 -0.60 7.35
N PHE A 290 -17.61 0.66 7.80
CA PHE A 290 -17.79 0.99 9.22
C PHE A 290 -19.16 0.54 9.73
N GLU A 291 -20.24 0.79 8.99
CA GLU A 291 -21.57 0.34 9.42
C GLU A 291 -21.65 -1.18 9.49
N THR A 292 -21.08 -1.88 8.51
CA THR A 292 -21.05 -3.35 8.50
C THR A 292 -20.32 -3.87 9.75
N TYR A 293 -19.17 -3.30 10.10
CA TYR A 293 -18.45 -3.65 11.32
C TYR A 293 -19.27 -3.34 12.60
N ARG A 294 -19.91 -2.17 12.73
CA ARG A 294 -20.74 -1.86 13.90
C ARG A 294 -21.87 -2.86 14.10
N THR A 295 -22.54 -3.26 13.02
CA THR A 295 -23.63 -4.26 13.12
C THR A 295 -23.16 -5.64 13.56
N THR A 296 -21.87 -5.99 13.39
CA THR A 296 -21.30 -7.22 13.98
C THR A 296 -21.04 -7.11 15.47
N ARG A 297 -20.59 -5.94 15.95
CA ARG A 297 -20.33 -5.72 17.37
C ARG A 297 -21.59 -5.72 18.22
N ASP A 298 -22.68 -5.14 17.74
CA ASP A 298 -23.94 -5.04 18.47
C ASP A 298 -24.69 -6.38 18.63
N ARG A 299 -24.20 -7.46 18.00
CA ARG A 299 -24.76 -8.82 18.15
C ARG A 299 -24.23 -9.57 19.37
N HIS A 300 -23.23 -9.02 20.07
CA HIS A 300 -22.54 -9.62 21.21
C HIS A 300 -22.53 -8.69 22.43
#